data_AF-A0A2R6NTZ0-F1
#
_entry.id   AF-A0A2R6NTZ0-F1
#
_cell.length_a   1.000
_cell.length_b   1.000
_cell.length_c   1.000
_cell.angle_alpha   90.00
_cell.angle_beta   90.00
_cell.angle_gamma   90.00
#
_symmetry.space_group_name_H-M   'P 1'
#
loop_
_entity.id
_entity.type
_entity.pdbx_description
1 polymer ?
#
loop_
_entity_poly.entity_id
_entity_poly.type
_entity_poly.pdbx_seq_one_letter_code
_entity_poly.pdbx_strand_id
1 'polypeptide(L)'
;MARRPSVVSLSSLGSVSGLLKSIQLPAVVESGPQGKIPNGTPRQPSRTMSINGRTELALEQTGKVWDADDLFAQHTIAEVKAVQQRLRLDADAKQEELRIMVGERYRDLLQASTSIMLISESSNSVLHNLDAMQKISYSAEPDSSHNTSWSGQGDSHLQTLQGLAAHMKLLLDSPEHLWRLLERKLYLQAAWLFLLSRVVYKSLSRDDDDVAWIASGIDILDQFPLVQRQWDAVSQFRTQITHKATLSLREPSSPAEVCAILLTLHLLESRPLPEALATFLVQRNRSLATAVSHSNDDLSKSDTSRGHNTAPRNDNRSRKAVVRDIRQRLKSILEIVTSTLGISRAIFLRNSDGPPLMCEALDYIQANEPSSSTSLPNPLRLSSQSLLSTLPSSSHFLLLPPNIRLYKPFVDGRPLLSSATQTQLEQKLSEWFQKALLSVQDVVQAWFSELTSVQEIWEMRAWTRTWLQKNGGVEAEETSRITTVLDTICHQQATTVWGSAIFATNSAFRECLSASLSILNLDPASSGE
;
A
#
# COMPACT_ATOMS: atom_id res chain seq x y z
N MET A 1 26.13 -63.96 38.27
CA MET A 1 27.54 -63.52 38.28
C MET A 1 27.56 -62.11 37.69
N ALA A 2 27.45 -61.04 38.51
CA ALA A 2 28.55 -60.39 39.24
C ALA A 2 29.61 -59.85 38.25
N ARG A 3 29.95 -58.56 38.13
CA ARG A 3 29.85 -57.38 39.02
C ARG A 3 30.09 -56.08 38.21
N ARG A 4 29.44 -54.97 38.61
CA ARG A 4 29.90 -53.57 38.41
C ARG A 4 31.09 -53.25 39.34
N PRO A 5 31.81 -52.12 39.18
CA PRO A 5 31.47 -50.84 39.86
C PRO A 5 31.56 -49.62 38.90
N SER A 6 30.60 -48.68 38.85
CA SER A 6 30.30 -47.53 39.73
C SER A 6 31.22 -46.30 39.55
N VAL A 7 30.69 -45.21 38.99
CA VAL A 7 30.31 -43.94 39.66
C VAL A 7 31.49 -43.01 39.94
N VAL A 8 31.51 -41.85 39.27
CA VAL A 8 31.70 -40.54 39.92
C VAL A 8 30.79 -39.53 39.22
N SER A 9 29.82 -39.03 39.96
CA SER A 9 29.10 -37.77 39.70
C SER A 9 29.78 -36.70 40.54
N LEU A 10 30.00 -35.50 40.00
CA LEU A 10 30.05 -34.29 40.81
C LEU A 10 29.41 -33.13 40.04
N SER A 11 28.25 -32.77 40.56
CA SER A 11 27.56 -31.51 40.44
C SER A 11 28.36 -30.33 41.02
N SER A 12 27.96 -29.13 40.58
CA SER A 12 27.84 -27.89 41.36
C SER A 12 28.97 -26.86 41.28
N LEU A 13 28.51 -25.61 41.38
CA LEU A 13 29.18 -24.30 41.46
C LEU A 13 29.39 -23.66 40.08
N GLY A 14 28.85 -22.49 39.77
CA GLY A 14 28.18 -21.49 40.60
C GLY A 14 28.34 -20.14 39.90
N SER A 15 27.24 -19.41 39.80
CA SER A 15 27.14 -18.04 39.29
C SER A 15 28.24 -17.11 39.83
N VAL A 16 28.95 -16.41 38.93
CA VAL A 16 29.57 -15.11 39.24
C VAL A 16 29.32 -14.16 38.07
N SER A 17 28.45 -13.20 38.37
CA SER A 17 28.25 -11.94 37.68
C SER A 17 29.54 -11.12 37.60
N GLY A 18 29.81 -10.43 36.49
CA GLY A 18 30.67 -9.25 36.49
C GLY A 18 31.49 -9.01 35.23
N LEU A 19 31.15 -7.92 34.52
CA LEU A 19 31.92 -7.18 33.50
C LEU A 19 32.30 -7.98 32.23
N LEU A 20 31.89 -7.58 31.02
CA LEU A 20 32.13 -6.28 30.40
C LEU A 20 31.03 -5.89 29.40
N LYS A 21 30.95 -4.59 29.23
CA LYS A 21 29.85 -3.76 28.75
C LYS A 21 29.95 -3.50 27.23
N SER A 22 28.79 -3.56 26.58
CA SER A 22 28.33 -2.81 25.39
C SER A 22 29.35 -2.31 24.34
N ILE A 23 29.18 -2.73 23.08
CA ILE A 23 29.30 -1.83 21.93
C ILE A 23 28.12 -2.13 21.00
N GLN A 24 27.16 -1.21 20.99
CA GLN A 24 25.98 -1.22 20.15
C GLN A 24 26.02 0.08 19.36
N LEU A 25 26.25 -0.04 18.05
CA LEU A 25 26.22 1.06 17.09
C LEU A 25 24.76 1.48 16.85
N PRO A 26 24.39 2.75 17.02
CA PRO A 26 23.10 3.27 16.56
C PRO A 26 23.19 3.90 15.17
N ALA A 27 22.02 3.90 14.54
CA ALA A 27 21.73 4.29 13.18
C ALA A 27 21.90 5.79 12.91
N VAL A 28 22.28 6.06 11.66
CA VAL A 28 22.26 7.36 10.99
C VAL A 28 20.81 7.73 10.68
N VAL A 29 20.33 8.87 11.19
CA VAL A 29 19.16 9.58 10.65
C VAL A 29 19.47 11.08 10.67
N GLU A 30 19.46 11.64 9.47
CA GLU A 30 19.49 13.06 9.15
C GLU A 30 18.24 13.77 9.68
N SER A 31 18.42 14.96 10.25
CA SER A 31 17.31 15.89 10.48
C SER A 31 17.76 17.32 10.17
N GLY A 32 17.35 17.82 9.01
CA GLY A 32 17.16 19.24 8.74
C GLY A 32 15.74 19.67 9.13
N PRO A 33 15.49 20.97 9.41
CA PRO A 33 14.25 21.43 10.00
C PRO A 33 13.25 21.90 8.93
N GLN A 34 11.97 21.58 9.09
CA GLN A 34 10.85 22.44 8.67
C GLN A 34 9.54 21.91 9.26
N GLY A 35 8.84 22.76 10.00
CA GLY A 35 7.56 22.45 10.62
C GLY A 35 6.37 22.64 9.68
N LYS A 36 5.23 22.02 10.07
CA LYS A 36 3.87 22.61 10.10
C LYS A 36 2.81 21.57 10.53
N ILE A 37 2.14 21.87 11.67
CA ILE A 37 0.67 21.78 11.95
C ILE A 37 0.10 20.32 12.14
N PRO A 38 -1.06 20.00 12.80
CA PRO A 38 -2.06 20.75 13.62
C PRO A 38 -2.49 20.13 14.98
N ASN A 39 -3.20 20.97 15.75
CA ASN A 39 -4.39 20.76 16.64
C ASN A 39 -4.79 19.38 17.19
N GLY A 40 -5.07 19.38 18.50
CA GLY A 40 -6.03 18.50 19.17
C GLY A 40 -6.16 18.83 20.68
N THR A 41 -7.27 19.45 21.07
CA THR A 41 -7.80 19.59 22.45
C THR A 41 -7.98 18.20 23.12
N PRO A 42 -8.21 18.02 24.46
CA PRO A 42 -8.98 18.89 25.37
C PRO A 42 -8.62 18.89 26.90
N ARG A 43 -9.14 19.87 27.65
CA ARG A 43 -10.03 19.71 28.85
C ARG A 43 -9.92 20.91 29.80
N GLN A 44 -11.08 21.50 30.10
CA GLN A 44 -11.29 22.43 31.21
C GLN A 44 -11.27 21.70 32.55
N PRO A 45 -11.03 22.43 33.66
CA PRO A 45 -12.18 22.68 34.53
C PRO A 45 -12.22 24.05 35.24
N SER A 46 -13.45 24.38 35.62
CA SER A 46 -13.89 25.08 36.83
C SER A 46 -13.65 26.59 36.99
N ARG A 47 -14.79 27.29 36.88
CA ARG A 47 -15.08 28.62 37.41
C ARG A 47 -14.84 28.70 38.92
N THR A 48 -14.08 29.69 39.35
CA THR A 48 -14.28 30.42 40.60
C THR A 48 -14.24 31.91 40.28
N MET A 49 -15.24 32.63 40.76
CA MET A 49 -15.37 34.06 40.54
C MET A 49 -14.28 34.79 41.33
N SER A 50 -13.58 35.71 40.67
CA SER A 50 -12.87 36.75 41.41
C SER A 50 -12.95 38.07 40.66
N ILE A 51 -13.54 39.02 41.37
CA ILE A 51 -13.57 40.45 41.13
C ILE A 51 -12.13 40.92 40.90
N ASN A 52 -11.79 41.33 39.66
CA ASN A 52 -10.70 42.28 39.31
C ASN A 52 -10.48 42.47 37.79
N GLY A 53 -11.46 42.19 36.95
CA GLY A 53 -11.37 42.39 35.48
C GLY A 53 -11.29 43.84 34.99
N ARG A 54 -10.91 44.80 35.84
CA ARG A 54 -10.73 46.21 35.47
C ARG A 54 -9.30 46.73 35.66
N THR A 55 -8.40 45.98 36.27
CA THR A 55 -6.97 46.33 36.39
C THR A 55 -6.07 45.56 35.43
N GLU A 56 -6.62 44.58 34.69
CA GLU A 56 -5.85 43.69 33.81
C GLU A 56 -5.64 44.25 32.39
N LEU A 57 -6.31 45.33 32.01
CA LEU A 57 -6.27 45.91 30.65
C LEU A 57 -5.32 47.11 30.47
N ALA A 58 -4.42 47.39 31.43
CA ALA A 58 -3.57 48.58 31.37
C ALA A 58 -2.06 48.34 31.28
N LEU A 59 -1.55 47.10 31.29
CA LEU A 59 -0.10 46.84 31.46
C LEU A 59 0.49 45.72 30.58
N GLU A 60 0.03 45.58 29.33
CA GLU A 60 0.76 44.85 28.26
C GLU A 60 1.75 45.78 27.52
N GLN A 61 2.64 46.45 28.27
CA GLN A 61 3.76 47.19 27.67
C GLN A 61 5.08 46.72 28.28
N THR A 62 5.48 45.51 27.90
CA THR A 62 6.84 45.01 28.14
C THR A 62 7.81 45.83 27.29
N GLY A 63 8.29 46.95 27.83
CA GLY A 63 9.23 47.85 27.15
C GLY A 63 9.08 49.32 27.49
N LYS A 64 8.06 49.73 28.24
CA LYS A 64 7.96 51.12 28.73
C LYS A 64 8.95 51.32 29.88
N VAL A 65 9.89 52.24 29.73
CA VAL A 65 10.66 52.79 30.85
C VAL A 65 9.66 53.53 31.73
N TRP A 66 9.33 52.98 32.88
CA TRP A 66 8.46 53.66 33.84
C TRP A 66 9.29 54.70 34.57
N ASP A 67 8.89 55.96 34.46
CA ASP A 67 9.39 57.01 35.34
C ASP A 67 8.81 56.80 36.74
N ALA A 68 9.66 56.89 37.77
CA ALA A 68 9.28 56.52 39.12
C ALA A 68 8.16 57.43 39.66
N ASP A 69 8.24 58.72 39.33
CA ASP A 69 7.31 59.74 39.80
C ASP A 69 5.90 59.57 39.19
N ASP A 70 5.81 59.19 37.92
CA ASP A 70 4.54 58.90 37.24
C ASP A 70 3.85 57.65 37.83
N LEU A 71 4.63 56.66 38.26
CA LEU A 71 4.10 55.41 38.84
C LEU A 71 3.47 55.66 40.22
N PHE A 72 4.07 56.54 41.04
CA PHE A 72 3.51 56.94 42.33
C PHE A 72 2.33 57.91 42.19
N ALA A 73 2.26 58.68 41.09
CA ALA A 73 1.17 59.62 40.84
C ALA A 73 -0.14 58.93 40.39
N GLN A 74 -0.04 57.84 39.62
CA GLN A 74 -1.19 57.17 39.00
C GLN A 74 -1.65 55.90 39.72
N HIS A 75 -0.80 55.28 40.54
CA HIS A 75 -1.08 54.00 41.19
C HIS A 75 -0.95 54.07 42.71
N THR A 76 -1.72 53.25 43.41
CA THR A 76 -1.66 53.17 44.87
C THR A 76 -0.38 52.47 45.33
N ILE A 77 0.08 52.76 46.55
CA ILE A 77 1.35 52.22 47.10
C ILE A 77 1.38 50.67 47.09
N ALA A 78 0.22 50.02 47.25
CA ALA A 78 0.11 48.56 47.18
C ALA A 78 0.31 48.02 45.75
N GLU A 79 -0.24 48.71 44.75
CA GLU A 79 -0.05 48.38 43.32
C GLU A 79 1.39 48.62 42.89
N VAL A 80 2.02 49.70 43.35
CA VAL A 80 3.44 49.99 43.08
C VAL A 80 4.35 48.88 43.65
N LYS A 81 4.07 48.37 44.85
CA LYS A 81 4.80 47.22 45.41
C LYS A 81 4.60 45.94 44.60
N ALA A 82 3.39 45.70 44.09
CA ALA A 82 3.12 44.55 43.22
C ALA A 82 3.87 44.67 41.88
N VAL A 83 3.92 45.87 41.30
CA VAL A 83 4.69 46.18 40.09
C VAL A 83 6.19 45.99 40.33
N GLN A 84 6.73 46.48 41.46
CA GLN A 84 8.12 46.27 41.85
C GLN A 84 8.47 44.77 41.98
N GLN A 85 7.63 44.00 42.67
CA GLN A 85 7.85 42.56 42.83
C GLN A 85 7.81 41.84 41.48
N ARG A 86 6.89 42.22 40.59
CA ARG A 86 6.81 41.68 39.23
C ARG A 86 8.05 42.02 38.40
N LEU A 87 8.55 43.25 38.46
CA LEU A 87 9.76 43.65 37.76
C LEU A 87 10.99 42.89 38.25
N ARG A 88 11.10 42.65 39.55
CA ARG A 88 12.18 41.81 40.09
C ARG A 88 12.11 40.38 39.55
N LEU A 89 10.92 39.79 39.54
CA LEU A 89 10.73 38.44 38.98
C LEU A 89 11.03 38.39 37.47
N ASP A 90 10.65 39.42 36.72
CA ASP A 90 10.95 39.52 35.28
C ASP A 90 12.47 39.73 35.02
N ALA A 91 13.13 40.53 35.85
CA ALA A 91 14.57 40.72 35.80
C ALA A 91 15.32 39.42 36.12
N ASP A 92 14.92 38.71 37.18
CA ASP A 92 15.50 37.41 37.55
C ASP A 92 15.27 36.36 36.45
N ALA A 93 14.08 36.34 35.84
CA ALA A 93 13.74 35.44 34.73
C ALA A 93 14.60 35.73 33.49
N LYS A 94 14.74 37.00 33.09
CA LYS A 94 15.60 37.39 31.96
C LYS A 94 17.08 37.13 32.23
N GLN A 95 17.52 37.29 33.47
CA GLN A 95 18.88 36.96 33.86
C GLN A 95 19.15 35.46 33.72
N GLU A 96 18.20 34.60 34.12
CA GLU A 96 18.31 33.16 33.92
C GLU A 96 18.21 32.77 32.43
N GLU A 97 17.33 33.41 31.65
CA GLU A 97 17.22 33.20 30.21
C GLU A 97 18.54 33.54 29.49
N LEU A 98 19.17 34.68 29.82
CA LEU A 98 20.47 35.06 29.29
C LEU A 98 21.56 34.07 29.69
N ARG A 99 21.55 33.60 30.94
CA ARG A 99 22.50 32.60 31.43
C ARG A 99 22.37 31.28 30.67
N ILE A 100 21.14 30.82 30.42
CA ILE A 100 20.86 29.61 29.62
C ILE A 100 21.27 29.82 28.17
N MET A 101 20.84 30.92 27.54
CA MET A 101 21.11 31.20 26.13
C MET A 101 22.60 31.33 25.83
N VAL A 102 23.34 31.99 26.71
CA VAL A 102 24.79 32.13 26.60
C VAL A 102 25.48 30.80 26.90
N GLY A 103 25.04 30.07 27.92
CA GLY A 103 25.59 28.75 28.28
C GLY A 103 25.40 27.70 27.19
N GLU A 104 24.22 27.65 26.58
CA GLU A 104 23.90 26.75 25.46
C GLU A 104 24.73 27.10 24.22
N ARG A 105 24.83 28.39 23.86
CA ARG A 105 25.66 28.82 22.72
C ARG A 105 27.16 28.53 22.92
N TYR A 106 27.70 28.72 24.12
CA TYR A 106 29.09 28.36 24.41
C TYR A 106 29.30 26.85 24.36
N ARG A 107 28.35 26.06 24.90
CA ARG A 107 28.41 24.60 24.86
C ARG A 107 28.36 24.08 23.43
N ASP A 108 27.46 24.62 22.61
CA ASP A 108 27.29 24.23 21.21
C ASP A 108 28.52 24.60 20.38
N LEU A 109 29.12 25.78 20.62
CA LEU A 109 30.34 26.19 19.93
C LEU A 109 31.54 25.29 20.29
N LEU A 110 31.67 24.90 21.56
CA LEU A 110 32.69 23.94 21.98
C LEU A 110 32.43 22.53 21.42
N GLN A 111 31.17 22.09 21.39
CA GLN A 111 30.80 20.80 20.81
C GLN A 111 31.04 20.78 19.30
N ALA A 112 30.74 21.86 18.59
CA ALA A 112 31.03 22.01 17.16
C ALA A 112 32.54 21.97 16.90
N SER A 113 33.34 22.69 17.70
CA SER A 113 34.80 22.65 17.61
C SER A 113 35.36 21.23 17.82
N THR A 114 34.85 20.53 18.84
CA THR A 114 35.24 19.13 19.11
C THR A 114 34.86 18.22 17.95
N SER A 115 33.69 18.43 17.34
CA SER A 115 33.24 17.67 16.17
C SER A 115 34.14 17.91 14.96
N ILE A 116 34.59 19.15 14.74
CA ILE A 116 35.53 19.48 13.66
C ILE A 116 36.88 18.78 13.89
N MET A 117 37.37 18.72 15.13
CA MET A 117 38.60 17.97 15.44
C MET A 117 38.44 16.47 15.14
N LEU A 118 37.31 15.87 15.52
CA LEU A 118 37.03 14.46 15.22
C LEU A 118 36.92 14.19 13.71
N ILE A 119 36.30 15.09 12.95
CA ILE A 119 36.23 14.99 11.48
C ILE A 119 37.64 15.07 10.88
N SER A 120 38.51 15.95 11.40
CA SER A 120 39.90 16.06 10.96
C SER A 120 40.71 14.78 11.24
N GLU A 121 40.60 14.23 12.45
CA GLU A 121 41.26 12.98 12.84
C GLU A 121 40.77 11.79 12.00
N SER A 122 39.45 11.70 11.78
CA SER A 122 38.85 10.71 10.90
C SER A 122 39.34 10.85 9.46
N SER A 123 39.46 12.08 8.94
CA SER A 123 39.96 12.35 7.58
C SER A 123 41.41 11.90 7.43
N ASN A 124 42.27 12.21 8.40
CA ASN A 124 43.66 11.74 8.41
C ASN A 124 43.77 10.22 8.47
N SER A 125 42.91 9.57 9.25
CA SER A 125 42.86 8.10 9.32
C SER A 125 42.45 7.48 7.97
N VAL A 126 41.47 8.07 7.28
CA VAL A 126 41.08 7.64 5.92
C VAL A 126 42.22 7.83 4.93
N LEU A 127 42.92 8.97 4.97
CA LEU A 127 44.08 9.23 4.10
C LEU A 127 45.21 8.22 4.35
N HIS A 128 45.52 7.92 5.61
CA HIS A 128 46.52 6.91 5.96
C HIS A 128 46.12 5.51 5.44
N ASN A 129 44.86 5.15 5.56
CA ASN A 129 44.36 3.88 5.03
C ASN A 129 44.42 3.82 3.50
N LEU A 130 44.13 4.92 2.81
CA LEU A 130 44.26 5.01 1.36
C LEU A 130 45.72 4.94 0.90
N ASP A 131 46.65 5.59 1.61
CA ASP A 131 48.09 5.48 1.34
C ASP A 131 48.60 4.05 1.60
N ALA A 132 48.12 3.39 2.65
CA ALA A 132 48.40 1.98 2.90
C ALA A 132 47.86 1.08 1.77
N MET A 133 46.62 1.31 1.31
CA MET A 133 46.05 0.61 0.16
C MET A 133 46.84 0.87 -1.12
N GLN A 134 47.28 2.11 -1.35
CA GLN A 134 48.09 2.49 -2.50
C GLN A 134 49.46 1.79 -2.48
N LYS A 135 50.11 1.70 -1.32
CA LYS A 135 51.38 0.95 -1.13
C LYS A 135 51.21 -0.55 -1.37
N ILE A 136 50.09 -1.13 -0.95
CA ILE A 136 49.74 -2.53 -1.24
C ILE A 136 49.52 -2.71 -2.75
N SER A 137 48.80 -1.80 -3.40
CA SER A 137 48.56 -1.86 -4.84
C SER A 137 49.84 -1.71 -5.67
N TYR A 138 50.80 -0.87 -5.24
CA TYR A 138 52.11 -0.77 -5.90
C TYR A 138 53.03 -1.97 -5.62
N SER A 139 52.88 -2.63 -4.45
CA SER A 139 53.53 -3.92 -4.20
C SER A 139 52.84 -5.09 -4.94
N ALA A 140 51.68 -4.84 -5.54
CA ALA A 140 50.85 -5.80 -6.25
C ALA A 140 50.73 -5.45 -7.76
N GLU A 141 51.72 -4.77 -8.34
CA GLU A 141 51.91 -4.86 -9.80
C GLU A 141 52.56 -6.21 -10.18
N PRO A 142 52.23 -6.74 -11.37
CA PRO A 142 52.32 -8.16 -11.63
C PRO A 142 53.75 -8.53 -12.01
N ASP A 143 54.45 -9.23 -11.13
CA ASP A 143 55.47 -10.17 -11.59
C ASP A 143 54.76 -11.29 -12.36
N SER A 144 54.55 -11.03 -13.65
CA SER A 144 54.46 -12.10 -14.62
C SER A 144 55.78 -12.89 -14.52
N SER A 145 55.66 -14.20 -14.35
CA SER A 145 56.75 -15.20 -14.34
C SER A 145 57.56 -15.38 -13.04
N HIS A 146 56.99 -16.09 -12.07
CA HIS A 146 57.71 -17.24 -11.49
C HIS A 146 56.78 -18.23 -10.75
N ASN A 147 56.71 -19.45 -11.29
CA ASN A 147 56.50 -20.73 -10.61
C ASN A 147 55.32 -20.91 -9.64
N THR A 148 54.19 -21.36 -10.20
CA THR A 148 53.37 -22.42 -9.56
C THR A 148 52.75 -23.31 -10.64
N SER A 149 53.60 -24.14 -11.24
CA SER A 149 53.21 -25.18 -12.21
C SER A 149 52.45 -26.37 -11.58
N TRP A 150 51.81 -26.20 -10.41
CA TRP A 150 51.15 -27.27 -9.64
C TRP A 150 49.81 -26.85 -8.95
N SER A 151 49.13 -25.75 -9.35
CA SER A 151 47.82 -25.37 -8.75
C SER A 151 46.66 -25.04 -9.72
N GLY A 152 46.90 -24.83 -11.02
CA GLY A 152 45.85 -24.37 -11.94
C GLY A 152 44.68 -25.34 -12.18
N GLN A 153 44.89 -26.65 -12.04
CA GLN A 153 43.83 -27.64 -12.26
C GLN A 153 42.95 -27.85 -11.02
N GLY A 154 43.54 -27.75 -9.82
CA GLY A 154 42.80 -27.84 -8.55
C GLY A 154 41.91 -26.62 -8.32
N ASP A 155 42.41 -25.42 -8.64
CA ASP A 155 41.65 -24.18 -8.51
C ASP A 155 40.50 -24.11 -9.54
N SER A 156 40.71 -24.58 -10.77
CA SER A 156 39.66 -24.70 -11.79
C SER A 156 38.57 -25.71 -11.38
N HIS A 157 38.97 -26.88 -10.88
CA HIS A 157 38.04 -27.89 -10.36
C HIS A 157 37.28 -27.39 -9.11
N LEU A 158 37.91 -26.56 -8.28
CA LEU A 158 37.27 -25.96 -7.11
C LEU A 158 36.28 -24.86 -7.52
N GLN A 159 36.66 -23.98 -8.45
CA GLN A 159 35.80 -22.92 -8.98
C GLN A 159 34.59 -23.47 -9.73
N THR A 160 34.79 -24.56 -10.48
CA THR A 160 33.68 -25.35 -10.95
C THR A 160 32.89 -25.79 -9.72
N LEU A 161 33.34 -26.70 -8.85
CA LEU A 161 32.51 -27.21 -7.75
C LEU A 161 31.73 -26.13 -6.96
N GLN A 162 32.32 -24.95 -6.75
CA GLN A 162 31.65 -23.77 -6.18
C GLN A 162 30.49 -23.24 -7.04
N GLY A 163 30.67 -23.10 -8.34
CA GLY A 163 29.57 -22.78 -9.26
C GLY A 163 28.48 -23.86 -9.26
N LEU A 164 28.82 -25.15 -9.20
CA LEU A 164 27.82 -26.24 -9.14
C LEU A 164 27.01 -26.13 -7.86
N ALA A 165 27.71 -25.94 -6.74
CA ALA A 165 27.10 -25.73 -5.43
C ALA A 165 26.17 -24.50 -5.45
N ALA A 166 26.55 -23.40 -6.11
CA ALA A 166 25.69 -22.22 -6.24
C ALA A 166 24.41 -22.49 -7.06
N HIS A 167 24.52 -23.24 -8.17
CA HIS A 167 23.35 -23.65 -8.96
C HIS A 167 22.42 -24.56 -8.15
N MET A 168 22.97 -25.59 -7.51
CA MET A 168 22.21 -26.52 -6.69
C MET A 168 21.57 -25.81 -5.50
N LYS A 169 22.30 -24.89 -4.86
CA LYS A 169 21.80 -24.10 -3.72
C LYS A 169 20.60 -23.23 -4.11
N LEU A 170 20.65 -22.57 -5.27
CA LEU A 170 19.53 -21.75 -5.74
C LEU A 170 18.28 -22.61 -5.99
N LEU A 171 18.45 -23.80 -6.57
CA LEU A 171 17.35 -24.73 -6.81
C LEU A 171 16.77 -25.28 -5.49
N LEU A 172 17.62 -25.58 -4.51
CA LEU A 172 17.21 -26.06 -3.18
C LEU A 172 16.46 -24.98 -2.38
N ASP A 173 16.90 -23.73 -2.45
CA ASP A 173 16.25 -22.62 -1.74
C ASP A 173 14.94 -22.17 -2.42
N SER A 174 14.74 -22.47 -3.71
CA SER A 174 13.63 -21.96 -4.52
C SER A 174 12.22 -22.23 -3.95
N PRO A 175 11.82 -23.47 -3.56
CA PRO A 175 10.45 -23.72 -3.08
C PRO A 175 10.05 -22.92 -1.85
N GLU A 176 10.94 -22.79 -0.86
CA GLU A 176 10.65 -22.04 0.36
C GLU A 176 10.43 -20.56 0.03
N HIS A 177 11.29 -20.00 -0.82
CA HIS A 177 11.16 -18.62 -1.28
C HIS A 177 9.92 -18.37 -2.13
N LEU A 178 9.57 -19.30 -3.02
CA LEU A 178 8.34 -19.22 -3.80
C LEU A 178 7.10 -19.19 -2.89
N TRP A 179 7.06 -20.01 -1.84
CA TRP A 179 5.98 -19.95 -0.84
C TRP A 179 5.91 -18.60 -0.14
N ARG A 180 7.03 -18.05 0.34
CA ARG A 180 7.06 -16.74 1.01
C ARG A 180 6.59 -15.61 0.09
N LEU A 181 6.98 -15.64 -1.18
CA LEU A 181 6.56 -14.64 -2.17
C LEU A 181 5.07 -14.76 -2.51
N LEU A 182 4.54 -15.98 -2.60
CA LEU A 182 3.11 -16.23 -2.80
C LEU A 182 2.26 -15.73 -1.61
N GLU A 183 2.73 -15.92 -0.38
CA GLU A 183 2.04 -15.44 0.83
C GLU A 183 1.99 -13.90 0.87
N ARG A 184 3.07 -13.24 0.43
CA ARG A 184 3.15 -11.78 0.32
C ARG A 184 2.42 -11.22 -0.91
N LYS A 185 1.78 -12.05 -1.74
CA LYS A 185 1.14 -11.67 -3.01
C LYS A 185 2.09 -11.03 -4.03
N LEU A 186 3.40 -11.30 -3.94
CA LEU A 186 4.42 -10.79 -4.85
C LEU A 186 4.59 -11.75 -6.04
N TYR A 187 3.54 -11.86 -6.87
CA TYR A 187 3.48 -12.86 -7.93
C TYR A 187 4.58 -12.67 -8.99
N LEU A 188 4.93 -11.43 -9.35
CA LEU A 188 5.94 -11.16 -10.39
C LEU A 188 7.33 -11.64 -10.00
N GLN A 189 7.69 -11.44 -8.74
CA GLN A 189 8.94 -11.94 -8.18
C GLN A 189 8.92 -13.47 -8.10
N ALA A 190 7.79 -14.07 -7.73
CA ALA A 190 7.64 -15.53 -7.71
C ALA A 190 7.76 -16.13 -9.12
N ALA A 191 7.11 -15.53 -10.10
CA ALA A 191 7.21 -15.89 -11.51
C ALA A 191 8.66 -15.82 -12.02
N TRP A 192 9.37 -14.74 -11.69
CA TRP A 192 10.75 -14.56 -12.10
C TRP A 192 11.70 -15.57 -11.45
N LEU A 193 11.55 -15.82 -10.14
CA LEU A 193 12.33 -16.84 -9.43
C LEU A 193 12.05 -18.24 -10.01
N PHE A 194 10.81 -18.54 -10.37
CA PHE A 194 10.44 -19.78 -11.06
C PHE A 194 11.11 -19.91 -12.44
N LEU A 195 11.14 -18.83 -13.23
CA LEU A 195 11.82 -18.86 -14.52
C LEU A 195 13.34 -18.99 -14.36
N LEU A 196 13.91 -18.33 -13.36
CA LEU A 196 15.33 -18.44 -13.03
C LEU A 196 15.71 -19.85 -12.58
N SER A 197 14.92 -20.46 -11.69
CA SER A 197 15.14 -21.84 -11.24
C SER A 197 14.98 -22.85 -12.38
N ARG A 198 14.11 -22.59 -13.36
CA ARG A 198 14.03 -23.37 -14.60
C ARG A 198 15.29 -23.28 -15.44
N VAL A 199 15.88 -22.08 -15.58
CA VAL A 199 17.14 -21.89 -16.31
C VAL A 199 18.28 -22.64 -15.61
N VAL A 200 18.36 -22.54 -14.29
CA VAL A 200 19.33 -23.25 -13.46
C VAL A 200 19.16 -24.78 -13.57
N TYR A 201 17.93 -25.28 -13.51
CA TYR A 201 17.67 -26.70 -13.72
C TYR A 201 18.09 -27.15 -15.13
N LYS A 202 17.77 -26.35 -16.16
CA LYS A 202 18.23 -26.64 -17.53
C LYS A 202 19.75 -26.63 -17.66
N SER A 203 20.47 -25.74 -16.97
CA SER A 203 21.93 -25.74 -17.01
C SER A 203 22.55 -26.91 -16.24
N LEU A 204 21.84 -27.45 -15.25
CA LEU A 204 22.23 -28.67 -14.52
C LEU A 204 21.88 -29.97 -15.28
N SER A 205 20.84 -29.94 -16.12
CA SER A 205 20.31 -31.12 -16.82
C SER A 205 20.79 -31.25 -18.27
N ARG A 206 21.45 -30.22 -18.84
CA ARG A 206 21.89 -30.24 -20.23
C ARG A 206 23.22 -30.98 -20.34
N ASP A 207 23.20 -32.12 -21.02
CA ASP A 207 24.36 -32.84 -21.55
C ASP A 207 24.94 -32.10 -22.76
N ASP A 208 25.35 -30.85 -22.59
CA ASP A 208 26.24 -30.22 -23.59
C ASP A 208 27.67 -30.43 -23.14
N ASP A 209 28.51 -30.95 -24.06
CA ASP A 209 29.95 -31.13 -23.85
C ASP A 209 30.68 -29.82 -23.47
N ASP A 210 30.03 -28.66 -23.69
CA ASP A 210 30.51 -27.31 -23.36
C ASP A 210 30.32 -26.90 -21.89
N VAL A 211 29.65 -27.71 -21.06
CA VAL A 211 29.41 -27.35 -19.65
C VAL A 211 30.57 -27.86 -18.77
N ALA A 212 31.23 -26.94 -18.06
CA ALA A 212 32.46 -27.20 -17.27
C ALA A 212 32.38 -28.35 -16.25
N TRP A 213 31.17 -28.75 -15.83
CA TRP A 213 30.89 -29.89 -14.94
C TRP A 213 31.19 -31.23 -15.62
N ILE A 214 30.75 -31.37 -16.87
CA ILE A 214 30.82 -32.60 -17.66
C ILE A 214 32.27 -32.81 -18.11
N ALA A 215 32.96 -31.73 -18.48
CA ALA A 215 34.40 -31.73 -18.71
C ALA A 215 35.22 -32.17 -17.47
N SER A 216 34.65 -32.02 -16.27
CA SER A 216 35.22 -32.49 -15.00
C SER A 216 34.74 -33.91 -14.61
N GLY A 217 33.99 -34.59 -15.48
CA GLY A 217 33.49 -35.96 -15.27
C GLY A 217 32.30 -36.10 -14.32
N ILE A 218 31.56 -35.01 -14.06
CA ILE A 218 30.42 -35.00 -13.13
C ILE A 218 29.12 -35.18 -13.91
N ASP A 219 28.53 -36.37 -13.84
CA ASP A 219 27.13 -36.59 -14.22
C ASP A 219 26.22 -36.17 -13.06
N ILE A 220 25.53 -35.05 -13.23
CA ILE A 220 24.74 -34.42 -12.19
C ILE A 220 23.47 -35.23 -11.87
N LEU A 221 22.86 -35.87 -12.87
CA LEU A 221 21.59 -36.57 -12.66
C LEU A 221 21.80 -37.92 -11.97
N ASP A 222 22.92 -38.59 -12.24
CA ASP A 222 23.28 -39.84 -11.56
C ASP A 222 23.84 -39.59 -10.15
N GLN A 223 24.75 -38.62 -10.00
CA GLN A 223 25.38 -38.33 -8.70
C GLN A 223 24.48 -37.56 -7.74
N PHE A 224 23.55 -36.74 -8.27
CA PHE A 224 22.67 -35.89 -7.48
C PHE A 224 21.19 -36.00 -7.91
N PRO A 225 20.54 -37.16 -7.70
CA PRO A 225 19.11 -37.34 -8.01
C PRO A 225 18.20 -36.38 -7.21
N LEU A 226 18.73 -35.77 -6.16
CA LEU A 226 18.07 -34.70 -5.41
C LEU A 226 17.70 -33.49 -6.30
N VAL A 227 18.47 -33.19 -7.35
CA VAL A 227 18.19 -32.10 -8.30
C VAL A 227 16.86 -32.32 -9.01
N GLN A 228 16.63 -33.55 -9.51
CA GLN A 228 15.36 -33.93 -10.15
C GLN A 228 14.20 -33.81 -9.19
N ARG A 229 14.32 -34.39 -7.99
CA ARG A 229 13.28 -34.33 -6.95
C ARG A 229 12.92 -32.89 -6.58
N GLN A 230 13.92 -32.03 -6.48
CA GLN A 230 13.72 -30.63 -6.14
C GLN A 230 13.05 -29.86 -7.28
N TRP A 231 13.44 -30.12 -8.52
CA TRP A 231 12.78 -29.56 -9.68
C TRP A 231 11.31 -29.97 -9.76
N ASP A 232 10.98 -31.24 -9.47
CA ASP A 232 9.59 -31.70 -9.45
C ASP A 232 8.74 -30.90 -8.44
N ALA A 233 9.31 -30.56 -7.27
CA ALA A 233 8.67 -29.67 -6.31
C ALA A 233 8.52 -28.23 -6.83
N VAL A 234 9.55 -27.66 -7.45
CA VAL A 234 9.52 -26.31 -8.05
C VAL A 234 8.52 -26.22 -9.21
N SER A 235 8.44 -27.26 -10.05
CA SER A 235 7.62 -27.28 -11.26
C SER A 235 6.12 -27.09 -10.98
N GLN A 236 5.64 -27.59 -9.84
CA GLN A 236 4.26 -27.48 -9.39
C GLN A 236 3.83 -26.03 -9.10
N PHE A 237 4.78 -25.14 -8.78
CA PHE A 237 4.48 -23.75 -8.49
C PHE A 237 4.00 -22.96 -9.70
N ARG A 238 4.30 -23.39 -10.93
CA ARG A 238 3.80 -22.70 -12.13
C ARG A 238 2.28 -22.56 -12.08
N THR A 239 1.57 -23.66 -11.87
CA THR A 239 0.10 -23.68 -11.79
C THR A 239 -0.42 -22.92 -10.57
N GLN A 240 0.27 -23.01 -9.44
CA GLN A 240 -0.13 -22.31 -8.21
C GLN A 240 0.01 -20.78 -8.35
N ILE A 241 1.12 -20.31 -8.91
CA ILE A 241 1.37 -18.88 -9.17
C ILE A 241 0.29 -18.36 -10.11
N THR A 242 0.06 -19.01 -11.25
CA THR A 242 -0.98 -18.61 -12.22
C THR A 242 -2.37 -18.56 -11.59
N HIS A 243 -2.74 -19.58 -10.81
CA HIS A 243 -4.06 -19.65 -10.19
C HIS A 243 -4.25 -18.55 -9.15
N LYS A 244 -3.31 -18.38 -8.22
CA LYS A 244 -3.38 -17.35 -7.17
C LYS A 244 -3.31 -15.94 -7.77
N ALA A 245 -2.45 -15.70 -8.75
CA ALA A 245 -2.36 -14.44 -9.49
C ALA A 245 -3.72 -14.09 -10.15
N THR A 246 -4.35 -15.06 -10.81
CA THR A 246 -5.67 -14.88 -11.44
C THR A 246 -6.76 -14.56 -10.42
N LEU A 247 -6.75 -15.21 -9.25
CA LEU A 247 -7.70 -14.92 -8.18
C LEU A 247 -7.49 -13.52 -7.57
N SER A 248 -6.23 -13.10 -7.42
CA SER A 248 -5.87 -11.79 -6.89
C SER A 248 -6.42 -10.62 -7.71
N LEU A 249 -6.68 -10.81 -9.01
CA LEU A 249 -7.28 -9.79 -9.89
C LEU A 249 -8.72 -9.41 -9.49
N ARG A 250 -9.38 -10.19 -8.62
CA ARG A 250 -10.73 -9.88 -8.12
C ARG A 250 -10.70 -8.81 -7.02
N GLU A 251 -9.60 -8.73 -6.28
CA GLU A 251 -9.43 -7.80 -5.16
C GLU A 251 -9.16 -6.37 -5.66
N PRO A 252 -9.50 -5.34 -4.87
CA PRO A 252 -9.09 -3.97 -5.18
C PRO A 252 -7.58 -3.83 -4.95
N SER A 253 -6.83 -3.52 -6.01
CA SER A 253 -5.37 -3.36 -5.97
C SER A 253 -4.93 -2.14 -6.76
N SER A 254 -3.69 -1.71 -6.54
CA SER A 254 -3.10 -0.58 -7.27
C SER A 254 -2.86 -0.93 -8.74
N PRO A 255 -2.82 0.06 -9.66
CA PRO A 255 -2.55 -0.21 -11.08
C PRO A 255 -1.19 -0.90 -11.30
N ALA A 256 -0.20 -0.59 -10.45
CA ALA A 256 1.13 -1.21 -10.51
C ALA A 256 1.12 -2.69 -10.13
N GLU A 257 0.38 -3.07 -9.09
CA GLU A 257 0.22 -4.48 -8.69
C GLU A 257 -0.56 -5.28 -9.74
N VAL A 258 -1.63 -4.71 -10.29
CA VAL A 258 -2.38 -5.36 -11.37
C VAL A 258 -1.50 -5.55 -12.60
N CYS A 259 -0.69 -4.55 -12.96
CA CYS A 259 0.29 -4.68 -14.04
C CYS A 259 1.30 -5.80 -13.76
N ALA A 260 1.84 -5.87 -12.54
CA ALA A 260 2.76 -6.93 -12.13
C ALA A 260 2.10 -8.32 -12.23
N ILE A 261 0.84 -8.46 -11.82
CA ILE A 261 0.05 -9.69 -11.97
C ILE A 261 -0.16 -10.04 -13.44
N LEU A 262 -0.52 -9.09 -14.29
CA LEU A 262 -0.72 -9.36 -15.71
C LEU A 262 0.58 -9.75 -16.42
N LEU A 263 1.70 -9.13 -16.05
CA LEU A 263 3.03 -9.54 -16.49
C LEU A 263 3.34 -10.97 -16.06
N THR A 264 2.92 -11.40 -14.87
CA THR A 264 3.14 -12.80 -14.43
C THR A 264 2.43 -13.80 -15.33
N LEU A 265 1.18 -13.51 -15.68
CA LEU A 265 0.38 -14.37 -16.55
C LEU A 265 0.98 -14.38 -17.96
N HIS A 266 1.41 -13.22 -18.45
CA HIS A 266 2.11 -13.10 -19.72
C HIS A 266 3.40 -13.92 -19.76
N LEU A 267 4.24 -13.81 -18.72
CA LEU A 267 5.54 -14.50 -18.63
C LEU A 267 5.40 -16.02 -18.46
N LEU A 268 4.44 -16.50 -17.66
CA LEU A 268 4.32 -17.94 -17.36
C LEU A 268 3.51 -18.70 -18.42
N GLU A 269 2.42 -18.12 -18.91
CA GLU A 269 1.49 -18.78 -19.83
C GLU A 269 1.67 -18.38 -21.29
N SER A 270 2.59 -17.45 -21.59
CA SER A 270 2.84 -16.94 -22.94
C SER A 270 1.58 -16.36 -23.59
N ARG A 271 0.62 -15.88 -22.79
CA ARG A 271 -0.64 -15.31 -23.30
C ARG A 271 -0.39 -13.95 -23.93
N PRO A 272 -0.92 -13.67 -25.13
CA PRO A 272 -0.85 -12.34 -25.72
C PRO A 272 -1.61 -11.33 -24.84
N LEU A 273 -1.16 -10.07 -24.85
CA LEU A 273 -1.69 -9.03 -23.96
C LEU A 273 -3.21 -8.77 -24.08
N PRO A 274 -3.85 -8.85 -25.27
CA PRO A 274 -5.31 -8.76 -25.37
C PRO A 274 -6.07 -9.87 -24.65
N GLU A 275 -5.43 -11.03 -24.43
CA GLU A 275 -5.98 -12.13 -23.65
C GLU A 275 -5.76 -11.93 -22.15
N ALA A 276 -4.64 -11.31 -21.77
CA ALA A 276 -4.40 -10.89 -20.39
C ALA A 276 -5.45 -9.86 -19.93
N LEU A 277 -5.77 -8.86 -20.78
CA LEU A 277 -6.86 -7.91 -20.51
C LEU A 277 -8.21 -8.65 -20.41
N ALA A 278 -8.52 -9.57 -21.33
CA ALA A 278 -9.77 -10.33 -21.26
C ALA A 278 -9.88 -11.12 -19.94
N THR A 279 -8.77 -11.73 -19.49
CA THR A 279 -8.71 -12.44 -18.21
C THR A 279 -8.99 -11.49 -17.05
N PHE A 280 -8.40 -10.29 -17.04
CA PHE A 280 -8.68 -9.26 -16.04
C PHE A 280 -10.15 -8.87 -16.00
N LEU A 281 -10.75 -8.54 -17.15
CA LEU A 281 -12.14 -8.14 -17.25
C LEU A 281 -13.10 -9.24 -16.80
N VAL A 282 -12.79 -10.51 -17.09
CA VAL A 282 -13.57 -11.66 -16.59
C VAL A 282 -13.51 -11.75 -15.07
N GLN A 283 -12.35 -11.58 -14.45
CA GLN A 283 -12.24 -11.61 -12.99
C GLN A 283 -12.93 -10.40 -12.33
N ARG A 284 -12.86 -9.22 -12.96
CA ARG A 284 -13.59 -8.02 -12.51
C ARG A 284 -15.10 -8.19 -12.63
N ASN A 285 -15.58 -8.81 -13.71
CA ASN A 285 -16.99 -9.15 -13.86
C ASN A 285 -17.47 -10.13 -12.77
N ARG A 286 -16.64 -11.11 -12.40
CA ARG A 286 -16.94 -12.01 -11.27
C ARG A 286 -16.99 -11.26 -9.95
N SER A 287 -16.06 -10.32 -9.71
CA SER A 287 -16.06 -9.46 -8.52
C SER A 287 -17.32 -8.59 -8.45
N LEU A 288 -17.73 -8.01 -9.58
CA LEU A 288 -18.98 -7.25 -9.72
C LEU A 288 -20.20 -8.12 -9.44
N ALA A 289 -20.27 -9.33 -10.03
CA ALA A 289 -21.38 -10.26 -9.79
C ALA A 289 -21.48 -10.68 -8.32
N THR A 290 -20.35 -10.90 -7.64
CA THR A 290 -20.35 -11.19 -6.20
C THR A 290 -20.79 -10.00 -5.36
N ALA A 291 -20.38 -8.78 -5.72
CA ALA A 291 -20.81 -7.57 -5.01
C ALA A 291 -22.33 -7.33 -5.17
N VAL A 292 -22.86 -7.63 -6.36
CA VAL A 292 -24.30 -7.63 -6.64
C VAL A 292 -25.04 -8.69 -5.81
N SER A 293 -24.55 -9.93 -5.77
CA SER A 293 -25.26 -11.04 -5.09
C SER A 293 -25.23 -10.93 -3.57
N HIS A 294 -24.09 -10.54 -2.98
CA HIS A 294 -23.97 -10.35 -1.53
C HIS A 294 -24.92 -9.26 -1.01
N SER A 295 -25.25 -8.29 -1.86
CA SER A 295 -26.25 -7.26 -1.54
C SER A 295 -27.66 -7.85 -1.41
N ASN A 296 -28.05 -8.81 -2.26
CA ASN A 296 -29.39 -9.40 -2.20
C ASN A 296 -29.58 -10.32 -0.98
N ASP A 297 -28.52 -11.00 -0.53
CA ASP A 297 -28.59 -11.89 0.64
C ASP A 297 -28.83 -11.15 1.96
N ASP A 298 -28.23 -9.96 2.14
CA ASP A 298 -28.41 -9.14 3.34
C ASP A 298 -29.85 -8.60 3.48
N LEU A 299 -30.59 -8.47 2.37
CA LEU A 299 -32.01 -8.10 2.39
C LEU A 299 -32.87 -9.23 2.96
N SER A 300 -32.53 -10.49 2.66
CA SER A 300 -33.30 -11.67 3.12
C SER A 300 -33.11 -11.98 4.61
N LYS A 301 -31.95 -11.67 5.19
CA LYS A 301 -31.63 -11.98 6.60
C LYS A 301 -32.16 -10.94 7.60
N SER A 302 -32.47 -9.73 7.14
CA SER A 302 -33.07 -8.68 7.97
C SER A 302 -34.46 -9.06 8.50
N ASP A 303 -35.25 -9.81 7.71
CA ASP A 303 -36.64 -10.13 8.06
C ASP A 303 -36.79 -11.28 9.07
N THR A 304 -35.78 -12.14 9.24
CA THR A 304 -35.88 -13.35 10.09
C THR A 304 -35.30 -13.23 11.51
N SER A 305 -34.70 -12.11 11.90
CA SER A 305 -34.01 -11.99 13.22
C SER A 305 -34.60 -10.99 14.23
N ARG A 306 -35.67 -10.26 13.89
CA ARG A 306 -36.33 -9.31 14.81
C ARG A 306 -37.48 -9.93 15.59
N GLY A 307 -37.12 -10.86 16.48
CA GLY A 307 -38.04 -11.53 17.38
C GLY A 307 -37.75 -11.31 18.86
N HIS A 308 -37.54 -10.06 19.34
CA HIS A 308 -37.87 -9.68 20.73
C HIS A 308 -37.71 -8.18 21.05
N ASN A 309 -38.82 -7.59 21.55
CA ASN A 309 -38.96 -6.46 22.47
C ASN A 309 -38.02 -5.23 22.36
N THR A 310 -38.45 -4.19 21.62
CA THR A 310 -38.20 -2.78 22.00
C THR A 310 -39.31 -1.86 21.46
N ALA A 311 -39.74 -0.91 22.29
CA ALA A 311 -40.69 0.19 22.01
C ALA A 311 -40.46 0.95 20.67
N PRO A 312 -41.48 1.63 20.11
CA PRO A 312 -41.43 2.25 18.78
C PRO A 312 -40.58 3.53 18.83
N ARG A 313 -39.26 3.37 18.73
CA ARG A 313 -38.33 4.49 18.70
C ARG A 313 -37.70 4.60 17.32
N ASN A 314 -38.22 5.56 16.54
CA ASN A 314 -37.63 6.21 15.36
C ASN A 314 -37.58 5.39 14.04
N ASP A 315 -38.70 5.35 13.29
CA ASP A 315 -38.72 4.95 11.87
C ASP A 315 -37.74 5.75 11.00
N ASN A 316 -37.50 7.02 11.36
CA ASN A 316 -36.50 7.85 10.68
C ASN A 316 -35.05 7.37 10.87
N ARG A 317 -34.75 6.60 11.93
CA ARG A 317 -33.38 6.11 12.20
C ARG A 317 -33.10 4.79 11.47
N SER A 318 -34.09 3.91 11.36
CA SER A 318 -34.01 2.72 10.50
C SER A 318 -33.94 3.12 9.03
N ARG A 319 -34.72 4.11 8.60
CA ARG A 319 -34.74 4.57 7.21
C ARG A 319 -33.46 5.26 6.76
N LYS A 320 -32.86 6.08 7.62
CA LYS A 320 -31.51 6.61 7.40
C LYS A 320 -30.43 5.52 7.36
N ALA A 321 -30.67 4.35 7.96
CA ALA A 321 -29.76 3.21 7.84
C ALA A 321 -29.90 2.57 6.45
N VAL A 322 -31.13 2.31 5.98
CA VAL A 322 -31.41 1.79 4.63
C VAL A 322 -30.75 2.66 3.54
N VAL A 323 -30.93 3.99 3.60
CA VAL A 323 -30.30 4.91 2.63
C VAL A 323 -28.77 4.85 2.69
N ARG A 324 -28.17 4.66 3.87
CA ARG A 324 -26.72 4.50 4.01
C ARG A 324 -26.24 3.16 3.45
N ASP A 325 -27.01 2.10 3.64
CA ASP A 325 -26.68 0.76 3.16
C ASP A 325 -26.74 0.72 1.63
N ILE A 326 -27.81 1.26 1.02
CA ILE A 326 -27.92 1.42 -0.44
C ILE A 326 -26.75 2.26 -0.98
N ARG A 327 -26.40 3.35 -0.29
CA ARG A 327 -25.24 4.17 -0.65
C ARG A 327 -23.93 3.40 -0.62
N GLN A 328 -23.71 2.57 0.39
CA GLN A 328 -22.48 1.78 0.51
C GLN A 328 -22.42 0.68 -0.56
N ARG A 329 -23.55 0.05 -0.87
CA ARG A 329 -23.67 -0.96 -1.94
C ARG A 329 -23.41 -0.35 -3.32
N LEU A 330 -24.05 0.79 -3.60
CA LEU A 330 -23.85 1.54 -4.83
C LEU A 330 -22.41 2.03 -4.97
N LYS A 331 -21.81 2.51 -3.87
CA LYS A 331 -20.40 2.88 -3.81
C LYS A 331 -19.51 1.70 -4.21
N SER A 332 -19.69 0.53 -3.60
CA SER A 332 -18.88 -0.66 -3.89
C SER A 332 -18.93 -1.07 -5.36
N ILE A 333 -20.12 -1.11 -5.96
CA ILE A 333 -20.26 -1.46 -7.39
C ILE A 333 -19.60 -0.40 -8.28
N LEU A 334 -19.86 0.88 -8.01
CA LEU A 334 -19.27 1.95 -8.80
C LEU A 334 -17.74 1.95 -8.67
N GLU A 335 -17.17 1.67 -7.49
CA GLU A 335 -15.72 1.53 -7.30
C GLU A 335 -15.12 0.41 -8.15
N ILE A 336 -15.80 -0.74 -8.26
CA ILE A 336 -15.33 -1.84 -9.11
C ILE A 336 -15.33 -1.41 -10.58
N VAL A 337 -16.40 -0.76 -11.05
CA VAL A 337 -16.52 -0.30 -12.44
C VAL A 337 -15.46 0.76 -12.74
N THR A 338 -15.41 1.85 -11.96
CA THR A 338 -14.49 2.97 -12.22
C THR A 338 -13.02 2.57 -12.04
N SER A 339 -12.69 1.74 -11.05
CA SER A 339 -11.32 1.25 -10.87
C SER A 339 -10.90 0.32 -12.01
N THR A 340 -11.80 -0.52 -12.53
CA THR A 340 -11.47 -1.42 -13.65
C THR A 340 -11.16 -0.63 -14.91
N LEU A 341 -11.93 0.41 -15.22
CA LEU A 341 -11.69 1.28 -16.37
C LEU A 341 -10.37 2.05 -16.21
N GLY A 342 -10.17 2.70 -15.06
CA GLY A 342 -8.97 3.48 -14.79
C GLY A 342 -7.69 2.64 -14.80
N ILE A 343 -7.71 1.46 -14.17
CA ILE A 343 -6.56 0.55 -14.15
C ILE A 343 -6.28 -0.01 -15.55
N SER A 344 -7.31 -0.40 -16.31
CA SER A 344 -7.11 -0.91 -17.68
C SER A 344 -6.48 0.14 -18.58
N ARG A 345 -6.93 1.40 -18.48
CA ARG A 345 -6.33 2.52 -19.20
C ARG A 345 -4.88 2.76 -18.80
N ALA A 346 -4.60 2.86 -17.50
CA ALA A 346 -3.24 3.09 -17.00
C ALA A 346 -2.24 1.99 -17.43
N ILE A 347 -2.70 0.74 -17.55
CA ILE A 347 -1.85 -0.40 -17.89
C ILE A 347 -1.65 -0.53 -19.39
N PHE A 348 -2.72 -0.45 -20.18
CA PHE A 348 -2.72 -0.86 -21.58
C PHE A 348 -2.84 0.29 -22.58
N LEU A 349 -3.42 1.42 -22.19
CA LEU A 349 -3.74 2.53 -23.09
C LEU A 349 -2.80 3.70 -22.82
N ARG A 350 -2.53 4.48 -23.88
CA ARG A 350 -1.69 5.66 -23.77
C ARG A 350 -2.50 6.80 -23.16
N ASN A 351 -2.20 7.13 -21.92
CA ASN A 351 -2.75 8.33 -21.29
C ASN A 351 -1.99 9.58 -21.77
N SER A 352 -2.59 10.76 -21.59
CA SER A 352 -1.95 12.05 -21.88
C SER A 352 -0.61 12.25 -21.15
N ASP A 353 -0.44 11.56 -20.01
CA ASP A 353 0.68 11.73 -19.08
C ASP A 353 1.88 10.79 -19.34
N GLY A 354 1.83 9.89 -20.33
CA GLY A 354 2.98 9.03 -20.62
C GLY A 354 2.68 7.75 -21.42
N PRO A 355 3.72 6.93 -21.69
CA PRO A 355 3.54 5.60 -22.26
C PRO A 355 2.73 4.70 -21.29
N PRO A 356 2.06 3.65 -21.80
CA PRO A 356 1.32 2.71 -20.95
C PRO A 356 2.28 2.00 -20.00
N LEU A 357 1.84 1.79 -18.75
CA LEU A 357 2.66 1.22 -17.66
C LEU A 357 3.22 -0.16 -18.01
N MET A 358 2.46 -0.95 -18.78
CA MET A 358 2.89 -2.26 -19.26
C MET A 358 4.08 -2.15 -20.22
N CYS A 359 4.07 -1.19 -21.15
CA CYS A 359 5.21 -0.99 -22.05
C CYS A 359 6.43 -0.52 -21.28
N GLU A 360 6.27 0.45 -20.38
CA GLU A 360 7.39 0.96 -19.57
C GLU A 360 8.03 -0.16 -18.72
N ALA A 361 7.21 -1.06 -18.16
CA ALA A 361 7.70 -2.22 -17.43
C ALA A 361 8.41 -3.25 -18.34
N LEU A 362 7.90 -3.50 -19.55
CA LEU A 362 8.54 -4.40 -20.51
C LEU A 362 9.86 -3.83 -21.04
N ASP A 363 9.89 -2.54 -21.38
CA ASP A 363 11.09 -1.83 -21.82
C ASP A 363 12.16 -1.87 -20.71
N TYR A 364 11.77 -1.66 -19.44
CA TYR A 364 12.66 -1.78 -18.30
C TYR A 364 13.23 -3.19 -18.13
N ILE A 365 12.40 -4.23 -18.29
CA ILE A 365 12.84 -5.63 -18.23
C ILE A 365 13.88 -5.93 -19.32
N GLN A 366 13.78 -5.27 -20.48
CA GLN A 366 14.66 -5.50 -21.63
C GLN A 366 15.89 -4.58 -21.70
N ALA A 367 15.84 -3.39 -21.11
CA ALA A 367 16.92 -2.40 -21.17
C ALA A 367 18.25 -2.96 -20.64
N ASN A 368 19.33 -2.84 -21.42
CA ASN A 368 20.66 -3.38 -21.08
C ASN A 368 21.38 -2.62 -19.96
N GLU A 369 20.98 -1.38 -19.70
CA GLU A 369 21.52 -0.50 -18.65
C GLU A 369 20.33 0.01 -17.82
N PRO A 370 20.42 0.14 -16.49
CA PRO A 370 19.40 0.77 -15.67
C PRO A 370 19.44 2.29 -15.91
N SER A 371 19.03 2.73 -17.10
CA SER A 371 18.89 4.15 -17.40
C SER A 371 17.75 4.70 -16.54
N SER A 372 18.10 5.28 -15.39
CA SER A 372 17.40 6.36 -14.67
C SER A 372 15.89 6.51 -14.92
N SER A 373 15.09 5.45 -14.78
CA SER A 373 13.63 5.54 -14.84
C SER A 373 13.10 5.75 -13.43
N THR A 374 13.22 6.97 -12.93
CA THR A 374 12.70 7.39 -11.62
C THR A 374 11.16 7.26 -11.53
N SER A 375 10.47 6.98 -12.65
CA SER A 375 9.01 6.92 -12.83
C SER A 375 8.35 5.57 -12.52
N LEU A 376 9.06 4.43 -12.61
CA LEU A 376 8.41 3.12 -12.46
C LEU A 376 8.05 2.81 -10.99
N PRO A 377 6.84 2.32 -10.67
CA PRO A 377 6.49 1.85 -9.33
C PRO A 377 7.35 0.69 -8.84
N ASN A 378 7.65 0.67 -7.53
CA ASN A 378 8.44 -0.38 -6.85
C ASN A 378 8.08 -1.84 -7.19
N PRO A 379 6.81 -2.27 -7.33
CA PRO A 379 6.51 -3.66 -7.66
C PRO A 379 6.94 -4.09 -9.07
N LEU A 380 7.24 -3.14 -9.97
CA LEU A 380 7.62 -3.37 -11.36
C LEU A 380 9.14 -3.27 -11.60
N ARG A 381 9.91 -2.72 -10.64
CA ARG A 381 11.37 -2.63 -10.70
C ARG A 381 12.01 -3.96 -10.31
N LEU A 382 11.94 -4.94 -11.21
CA LEU A 382 12.50 -6.27 -10.98
C LEU A 382 13.72 -6.52 -11.85
N SER A 383 14.83 -6.90 -11.22
CA SER A 383 16.00 -7.45 -11.89
C SER A 383 16.40 -8.77 -11.24
N SER A 384 17.02 -9.66 -12.01
CA SER A 384 17.58 -10.92 -11.50
C SER A 384 18.56 -10.67 -10.35
N GLN A 385 19.40 -9.63 -10.44
CA GLN A 385 20.34 -9.26 -9.38
C GLN A 385 19.61 -8.76 -8.11
N SER A 386 18.55 -7.95 -8.25
CA SER A 386 17.72 -7.53 -7.12
C SER A 386 17.05 -8.73 -6.47
N LEU A 387 16.49 -9.64 -7.26
CA LEU A 387 15.85 -10.87 -6.76
C LEU A 387 16.84 -11.74 -5.99
N LEU A 388 18.02 -12.01 -6.56
CA LEU A 388 19.07 -12.81 -5.90
C LEU A 388 19.58 -12.17 -4.60
N SER A 389 19.61 -10.83 -4.52
CA SER A 389 20.00 -10.12 -3.29
C SER A 389 18.98 -10.25 -2.15
N THR A 390 17.71 -10.51 -2.46
CA THR A 390 16.66 -10.71 -1.44
C THR A 390 16.68 -12.11 -0.81
N LEU A 391 17.49 -13.02 -1.34
CA LEU A 391 17.62 -14.38 -0.83
C LEU A 391 18.68 -14.43 0.30
N PRO A 392 18.53 -15.29 1.32
CA PRO A 392 19.43 -15.39 2.48
C PRO A 392 20.83 -15.85 2.09
N SER A 393 20.97 -16.55 0.96
CA SER A 393 22.22 -17.06 0.41
C SER A 393 22.82 -16.12 -0.66
N SER A 394 22.60 -14.81 -0.56
CA SER A 394 22.98 -13.82 -1.59
C SER A 394 24.48 -13.80 -1.91
N SER A 395 25.35 -14.07 -0.93
CA SER A 395 26.79 -14.18 -1.12
C SER A 395 27.19 -15.36 -2.02
N HIS A 396 26.53 -16.51 -1.86
CA HIS A 396 26.79 -17.70 -2.67
C HIS A 396 26.31 -17.54 -4.11
N PHE A 397 25.28 -16.72 -4.34
CA PHE A 397 24.76 -16.46 -5.69
C PHE A 397 25.64 -15.52 -6.52
N LEU A 398 26.67 -14.88 -5.91
CA LEU A 398 27.70 -14.17 -6.66
C LEU A 398 28.57 -15.11 -7.50
N LEU A 399 28.69 -16.38 -7.08
CA LEU A 399 29.43 -17.45 -7.75
C LEU A 399 28.66 -18.03 -8.95
N LEU A 400 27.41 -17.62 -9.18
CA LEU A 400 26.67 -18.01 -10.38
C LEU A 400 27.27 -17.32 -11.62
N PRO A 401 27.32 -18.01 -12.76
CA PRO A 401 27.82 -17.43 -14.00
C PRO A 401 26.94 -16.25 -14.47
N PRO A 402 27.51 -15.31 -15.24
CA PRO A 402 26.87 -14.03 -15.58
C PRO A 402 25.59 -14.20 -16.39
N ASN A 403 25.48 -15.28 -17.19
CA ASN A 403 24.27 -15.63 -17.94
C ASN A 403 23.04 -15.88 -17.05
N ILE A 404 23.23 -16.38 -15.82
CA ILE A 404 22.15 -16.62 -14.85
C ILE A 404 21.93 -15.37 -14.01
N ARG A 405 22.99 -14.67 -13.61
CA ARG A 405 22.89 -13.43 -12.83
C ARG A 405 22.24 -12.29 -13.61
N LEU A 406 22.41 -12.25 -14.92
CA LEU A 406 21.81 -11.26 -15.83
C LEU A 406 20.61 -11.84 -16.60
N TYR A 407 20.08 -12.98 -16.17
CA TYR A 407 18.95 -13.61 -16.86
C TYR A 407 17.74 -12.67 -16.89
N LYS A 408 17.26 -12.43 -18.11
CA LYS A 408 16.04 -11.67 -18.40
C LYS A 408 15.10 -12.57 -19.20
N PRO A 409 13.84 -12.74 -18.77
CA PRO A 409 12.87 -13.43 -19.59
C PRO A 409 12.60 -12.61 -20.86
N PHE A 410 12.73 -13.26 -22.02
CA PHE A 410 12.44 -12.60 -23.29
C PHE A 410 10.94 -12.36 -23.43
N VAL A 411 10.56 -11.12 -23.75
CA VAL A 411 9.16 -10.72 -23.98
C VAL A 411 9.09 -9.85 -25.22
N ASP A 412 8.29 -10.20 -26.23
CA ASP A 412 8.15 -9.32 -27.40
C ASP A 412 7.23 -8.12 -27.04
N GLY A 413 7.81 -6.95 -26.77
CA GLY A 413 7.08 -5.72 -26.41
C GLY A 413 6.51 -4.95 -27.61
N ARG A 414 6.96 -5.28 -28.83
CA ARG A 414 6.55 -4.64 -30.09
C ARG A 414 5.05 -4.65 -30.42
N PRO A 415 4.24 -5.66 -30.01
CA PRO A 415 2.82 -5.70 -30.33
C PRO A 415 2.01 -4.56 -29.71
N LEU A 416 2.42 -4.01 -28.56
CA LEU A 416 1.62 -3.06 -27.77
C LEU A 416 1.60 -1.63 -28.33
N LEU A 417 2.59 -1.30 -29.14
CA LEU A 417 2.70 0.00 -29.79
C LEU A 417 1.90 0.06 -31.10
N SER A 418 1.36 -1.08 -31.55
CA SER A 418 0.54 -1.10 -32.77
C SER A 418 -0.80 -0.45 -32.50
N SER A 419 -1.12 0.60 -33.26
CA SER A 419 -2.42 1.29 -33.21
C SER A 419 -3.59 0.30 -33.34
N ALA A 420 -3.44 -0.77 -34.13
CA ALA A 420 -4.47 -1.81 -34.27
C ALA A 420 -4.75 -2.60 -32.98
N THR A 421 -3.74 -2.80 -32.13
CA THR A 421 -3.94 -3.46 -30.83
C THR A 421 -4.57 -2.52 -29.80
N GLN A 422 -4.24 -1.23 -29.84
CA GLN A 422 -4.82 -0.23 -28.95
C GLN A 422 -6.33 -0.08 -29.21
N THR A 423 -6.74 0.02 -30.48
CA THR A 423 -8.16 0.07 -30.84
C THR A 423 -8.91 -1.19 -30.44
N GLN A 424 -8.29 -2.37 -30.57
CA GLN A 424 -8.89 -3.64 -30.12
C GLN A 424 -9.09 -3.66 -28.59
N LEU A 425 -8.15 -3.09 -27.82
CA LEU A 425 -8.23 -3.03 -26.35
C LEU A 425 -9.33 -2.04 -25.91
N GLU A 426 -9.43 -0.88 -26.56
CA GLU A 426 -10.52 0.09 -26.33
C GLU A 426 -11.89 -0.50 -26.66
N GLN A 427 -12.01 -1.23 -27.77
CA GLN A 427 -13.24 -1.91 -28.12
C GLN A 427 -13.65 -2.94 -27.05
N LYS A 428 -12.72 -3.79 -26.60
CA LYS A 428 -13.02 -4.77 -25.54
C LYS A 428 -13.42 -4.11 -24.22
N LEU A 429 -12.78 -3.00 -23.87
CA LEU A 429 -13.08 -2.25 -22.64
C LEU A 429 -14.47 -1.59 -22.72
N SER A 430 -14.81 -0.97 -23.84
CA SER A 430 -16.13 -0.36 -24.06
C SER A 430 -17.26 -1.40 -24.09
N GLU A 431 -17.06 -2.54 -24.74
CA GLU A 431 -18.01 -3.66 -24.73
C GLU A 431 -18.23 -4.20 -23.32
N TRP A 432 -17.17 -4.34 -22.53
CA TRP A 432 -17.27 -4.75 -21.13
C TRP A 432 -18.01 -3.72 -20.28
N PHE A 433 -17.69 -2.43 -20.45
CA PHE A 433 -18.35 -1.35 -19.72
C PHE A 433 -19.85 -1.32 -19.98
N GLN A 434 -20.27 -1.48 -21.23
CA GLN A 434 -21.69 -1.54 -21.57
C GLN A 434 -22.39 -2.74 -20.93
N LYS A 435 -21.76 -3.92 -20.95
CA LYS A 435 -22.31 -5.13 -20.29
C LYS A 435 -22.37 -4.96 -18.76
N ALA A 436 -21.35 -4.37 -18.15
CA ALA A 436 -21.30 -4.09 -16.72
C ALA A 436 -22.42 -3.11 -16.33
N LEU A 437 -22.60 -2.02 -17.07
CA LEU A 437 -23.68 -1.06 -16.82
C LEU A 437 -25.07 -1.69 -16.89
N LEU A 438 -25.33 -2.53 -17.90
CA LEU A 438 -26.61 -3.25 -18.00
C LEU A 438 -26.84 -4.15 -16.79
N SER A 439 -25.82 -4.92 -16.37
CA SER A 439 -25.94 -5.80 -15.20
C SER A 439 -26.16 -5.04 -13.88
N VAL A 440 -25.62 -3.82 -13.78
CA VAL A 440 -25.76 -2.95 -12.60
C VAL A 440 -27.11 -2.24 -12.60
N GLN A 441 -27.63 -1.87 -13.77
CA GLN A 441 -28.89 -1.14 -13.91
C GLN A 441 -30.06 -1.87 -13.26
N ASP A 442 -30.25 -3.16 -13.56
CA ASP A 442 -31.36 -3.96 -13.03
C ASP A 442 -31.32 -4.05 -11.50
N VAL A 443 -30.12 -4.22 -10.95
CA VAL A 443 -29.88 -4.38 -9.52
C VAL A 443 -30.08 -3.06 -8.79
N VAL A 444 -29.56 -1.97 -9.34
CA VAL A 444 -29.71 -0.62 -8.78
C VAL A 444 -31.17 -0.19 -8.82
N GLN A 445 -31.91 -0.53 -9.88
CA GLN A 445 -33.36 -0.29 -9.94
C GLN A 445 -34.10 -1.00 -8.81
N ALA A 446 -33.74 -2.25 -8.50
CA ALA A 446 -34.30 -2.97 -7.36
C ALA A 446 -34.00 -2.27 -6.03
N TRP A 447 -32.75 -1.83 -5.79
CA TRP A 447 -32.40 -1.13 -4.54
C TRP A 447 -33.08 0.24 -4.42
N PHE A 448 -33.23 0.97 -5.53
CA PHE A 448 -33.90 2.27 -5.52
C PHE A 448 -35.41 2.13 -5.27
N SER A 449 -36.01 0.96 -5.55
CA SER A 449 -37.43 0.71 -5.24
C SER A 449 -37.75 0.81 -3.74
N GLU A 450 -36.76 0.58 -2.86
CA GLU A 450 -36.89 0.72 -1.40
C GLU A 450 -36.97 2.19 -0.95
N LEU A 451 -36.58 3.14 -1.81
CA LEU A 451 -36.63 4.57 -1.52
C LEU A 451 -38.06 5.09 -1.76
N THR A 452 -38.81 5.29 -0.68
CA THR A 452 -40.20 5.80 -0.77
C THR A 452 -40.32 7.32 -0.62
N SER A 453 -39.21 8.06 -0.49
CA SER A 453 -39.21 9.52 -0.36
C SER A 453 -38.44 10.17 -1.49
N VAL A 454 -39.02 11.20 -2.10
CA VAL A 454 -38.40 11.98 -3.18
C VAL A 454 -37.12 12.66 -2.69
N GLN A 455 -37.07 13.08 -1.42
CA GLN A 455 -35.86 13.68 -0.84
C GLN A 455 -34.69 12.68 -0.85
N GLU A 456 -34.94 11.42 -0.47
CA GLU A 456 -33.89 10.38 -0.41
C GLU A 456 -33.34 10.06 -1.80
N ILE A 457 -34.21 10.02 -2.81
CA ILE A 457 -33.81 9.81 -4.21
C ILE A 457 -32.92 10.95 -4.69
N TRP A 458 -33.28 12.21 -4.39
CA TRP A 458 -32.47 13.37 -4.76
C TRP A 458 -31.14 13.46 -3.99
N GLU A 459 -31.12 13.09 -2.71
CA GLU A 459 -29.89 12.98 -1.94
C GLU A 459 -28.94 11.93 -2.54
N MET A 460 -29.46 10.79 -2.98
CA MET A 460 -28.69 9.74 -3.65
C MET A 460 -28.18 10.18 -5.04
N ARG A 461 -29.01 10.87 -5.82
CA ARG A 461 -28.62 11.45 -7.11
C ARG A 461 -27.52 12.52 -6.96
N ALA A 462 -27.66 13.42 -5.99
CA ALA A 462 -26.65 14.42 -5.71
C ALA A 462 -25.34 13.77 -5.26
N TRP A 463 -25.43 12.80 -4.33
CA TRP A 463 -24.27 12.08 -3.83
C TRP A 463 -23.51 11.35 -4.96
N THR A 464 -24.20 10.57 -5.80
CA THR A 464 -23.57 9.84 -6.92
C THR A 464 -22.83 10.76 -7.89
N ARG A 465 -23.42 11.90 -8.25
CA ARG A 465 -22.78 12.90 -9.11
C ARG A 465 -21.53 13.50 -8.46
N THR A 466 -21.62 13.91 -7.19
CA THR A 466 -20.44 14.44 -6.48
C THR A 466 -19.35 13.38 -6.30
N TRP A 467 -19.72 12.12 -6.15
CA TRP A 467 -18.80 11.00 -6.02
C TRP A 467 -18.09 10.71 -7.34
N LEU A 468 -18.81 10.69 -8.46
CA LEU A 468 -18.25 10.50 -9.80
C LEU A 468 -17.29 11.64 -10.19
N GLN A 469 -17.61 12.89 -9.81
CA GLN A 469 -16.72 14.03 -10.05
C GLN A 469 -15.42 13.97 -9.23
N LYS A 470 -15.47 13.39 -8.03
CA LYS A 470 -14.30 13.27 -7.15
C LYS A 470 -13.38 12.13 -7.53
N ASN A 471 -13.92 11.07 -8.13
CA ASN A 471 -13.15 9.90 -8.50
C ASN A 471 -12.62 10.01 -9.93
N GLY A 472 -11.36 10.44 -10.03
CA GLY A 472 -10.61 10.44 -11.29
C GLY A 472 -10.36 9.03 -11.83
N GLY A 473 -10.23 8.91 -13.16
CA GLY A 473 -9.92 7.66 -13.87
C GLY A 473 -10.95 7.19 -14.90
N VAL A 474 -12.04 7.95 -15.06
CA VAL A 474 -13.15 7.66 -15.99
C VAL A 474 -13.27 8.81 -16.97
N GLU A 475 -13.50 8.52 -18.24
CA GLU A 475 -13.66 9.56 -19.27
C GLU A 475 -14.96 10.36 -19.10
N ALA A 476 -14.99 11.57 -19.66
CA ALA A 476 -16.18 12.42 -19.65
C ALA A 476 -17.40 11.71 -20.27
N GLU A 477 -17.19 10.89 -21.30
CA GLU A 477 -18.27 10.13 -21.92
C GLU A 477 -18.82 9.04 -21.01
N GLU A 478 -17.96 8.27 -20.34
CA GLU A 478 -18.37 7.20 -19.43
C GLU A 478 -19.05 7.74 -18.18
N THR A 479 -18.56 8.86 -17.63
CA THR A 479 -19.24 9.55 -16.52
C THR A 479 -20.62 10.05 -16.96
N SER A 480 -20.76 10.58 -18.18
CA SER A 480 -22.06 10.96 -18.73
C SER A 480 -23.00 9.74 -18.89
N ARG A 481 -22.48 8.58 -19.31
CA ARG A 481 -23.27 7.35 -19.41
C ARG A 481 -23.72 6.81 -18.05
N ILE A 482 -22.84 6.77 -17.05
CA ILE A 482 -23.21 6.36 -15.69
C ILE A 482 -24.27 7.31 -15.12
N THR A 483 -24.07 8.63 -15.27
CA THR A 483 -25.02 9.63 -14.74
C THR A 483 -26.37 9.58 -15.44
N THR A 484 -26.42 9.38 -16.75
CA THR A 484 -27.69 9.25 -17.49
C THR A 484 -28.46 7.99 -17.05
N VAL A 485 -27.80 6.83 -16.92
CA VAL A 485 -28.45 5.61 -16.40
C VAL A 485 -28.99 5.84 -15.00
N LEU A 486 -28.19 6.39 -14.08
CA LEU A 486 -28.64 6.68 -12.71
C LEU A 486 -29.78 7.71 -12.68
N ASP A 487 -29.73 8.72 -13.54
CA ASP A 487 -30.79 9.73 -13.66
C ASP A 487 -32.10 9.12 -14.16
N THR A 488 -32.05 8.18 -15.11
CA THR A 488 -33.24 7.46 -15.57
C THR A 488 -33.86 6.63 -14.46
N ILE A 489 -33.05 5.92 -13.66
CA ILE A 489 -33.53 5.13 -12.51
C ILE A 489 -34.13 6.06 -11.44
N CYS A 490 -33.45 7.16 -11.11
CA CYS A 490 -33.95 8.15 -10.15
C CYS A 490 -35.27 8.76 -10.62
N HIS A 491 -35.40 9.06 -11.91
CA HIS A 491 -36.62 9.63 -12.47
C HIS A 491 -37.78 8.63 -12.44
N GLN A 492 -37.55 7.38 -12.85
CA GLN A 492 -38.53 6.31 -12.76
C GLN A 492 -39.04 6.14 -11.33
N GLN A 493 -38.15 6.03 -10.35
CA GLN A 493 -38.56 5.88 -8.96
C GLN A 493 -39.23 7.14 -8.38
N ALA A 494 -38.81 8.34 -8.80
CA ALA A 494 -39.51 9.55 -8.38
C ALA A 494 -40.96 9.54 -8.91
N THR A 495 -41.19 9.13 -10.16
CA THR A 495 -42.56 9.06 -10.73
C THR A 495 -43.44 8.03 -10.02
N THR A 496 -42.89 6.90 -9.59
CA THR A 496 -43.64 5.88 -8.82
C THR A 496 -44.02 6.38 -7.43
N VAL A 497 -43.10 7.06 -6.74
CA VAL A 497 -43.35 7.66 -5.42
C VAL A 497 -44.36 8.81 -5.50
N TRP A 498 -44.25 9.69 -6.49
CA TRP A 498 -45.25 10.74 -6.72
C TRP A 498 -46.62 10.16 -7.07
N GLY A 499 -46.66 9.12 -7.92
CA GLY A 499 -47.89 8.44 -8.28
C GLY A 499 -48.59 7.81 -7.08
N SER A 500 -47.86 7.14 -6.20
CA SER A 500 -48.42 6.54 -4.98
C SER A 500 -48.89 7.60 -3.97
N ALA A 501 -48.13 8.69 -3.80
CA ALA A 501 -48.55 9.80 -2.93
C ALA A 501 -49.81 10.51 -3.45
N ILE A 502 -49.91 10.75 -4.76
CA ILE A 502 -51.10 11.32 -5.39
C ILE A 502 -52.30 10.39 -5.24
N PHE A 503 -52.10 9.08 -5.42
CA PHE A 503 -53.18 8.11 -5.24
C PHE A 503 -53.67 8.05 -3.79
N ALA A 504 -52.75 8.04 -2.81
CA ALA A 504 -53.07 8.03 -1.38
C ALA A 504 -53.78 9.31 -0.92
N THR A 505 -53.37 10.47 -1.45
CA THR A 505 -54.07 11.74 -1.17
C THR A 505 -55.45 11.78 -1.81
N ASN A 506 -55.62 11.23 -3.02
CA ASN A 506 -56.92 11.11 -3.66
C ASN A 506 -57.85 10.16 -2.87
N SER A 507 -57.36 9.01 -2.42
CA SER A 507 -58.15 8.09 -1.59
C SER A 507 -58.52 8.71 -0.25
N ALA A 508 -57.58 9.36 0.45
CA ALA A 508 -57.86 10.07 1.70
C ALA A 508 -58.86 11.22 1.51
N PHE A 509 -58.76 11.97 0.40
CA PHE A 509 -59.73 13.01 0.07
C PHE A 509 -61.12 12.43 -0.19
N ARG A 510 -61.22 11.31 -0.93
CA ARG A 510 -62.49 10.61 -1.17
C ARG A 510 -63.10 10.07 0.12
N GLU A 511 -62.28 9.50 1.00
CA GLU A 511 -62.70 9.05 2.33
C GLU A 511 -63.23 10.22 3.16
N CYS A 512 -62.49 11.32 3.27
CA CYS A 512 -62.93 12.53 3.98
C CYS A 512 -64.22 13.13 3.39
N LEU A 513 -64.34 13.17 2.06
CA LEU A 513 -65.53 13.66 1.37
C LEU A 513 -66.73 12.75 1.66
N SER A 514 -66.54 11.42 1.59
CA SER A 514 -67.58 10.45 1.94
C SER A 514 -67.98 10.53 3.41
N ALA A 515 -67.03 10.73 4.32
CA ALA A 515 -67.30 10.92 5.75
C ALA A 515 -68.08 12.23 5.98
N SER A 516 -67.70 13.32 5.33
CA SER A 516 -68.40 14.62 5.43
C SER A 516 -69.81 14.57 4.83
N LEU A 517 -70.00 13.87 3.71
CA LEU A 517 -71.33 13.62 3.14
C LEU A 517 -72.18 12.73 4.05
N SER A 518 -71.59 11.74 4.72
CA SER A 518 -72.32 10.91 5.68
C SER A 518 -72.76 11.71 6.92
N ILE A 519 -71.93 12.65 7.39
CA ILE A 519 -72.27 13.56 8.50
C ILE A 519 -73.38 14.54 8.09
N LEU A 520 -73.36 15.06 6.86
CA LEU A 520 -74.42 15.94 6.34
C LEU A 520 -75.76 15.21 6.11
N ASN A 521 -75.73 13.91 5.85
CA ASN A 521 -76.93 13.07 5.75
C ASN A 521 -77.43 12.58 7.13
N LEU A 522 -76.65 12.77 8.19
CA LEU A 522 -77.03 12.50 9.58
C LEU A 522 -77.50 13.81 10.24
N ASP A 523 -78.80 14.09 10.05
CA ASP A 523 -79.70 15.05 10.72
C ASP A 523 -79.85 16.49 10.19
N PRO A 524 -81.12 16.95 10.01
CA PRO A 524 -82.11 17.00 11.09
C PRO A 524 -83.45 16.29 10.78
N ALA A 525 -83.71 15.17 11.45
CA ALA A 525 -85.06 14.65 11.67
C ALA A 525 -85.34 14.18 13.12
N SER A 526 -84.42 14.33 14.08
CA SER A 526 -84.64 13.90 15.47
C SER A 526 -84.60 15.01 16.54
N SER A 527 -85.08 16.22 16.24
CA SER A 527 -85.42 17.23 17.26
C SER A 527 -86.81 17.81 17.00
N GLY A 528 -87.80 16.92 17.07
CA GLY A 528 -89.22 17.25 17.03
C GLY A 528 -90.01 16.15 17.71
N GLU A 529 -90.00 16.13 19.04
CA GLU A 529 -91.14 15.90 19.95
C GLU A 529 -90.72 16.10 21.40
#